data_AF-E9DUD9-F1
#
_entry.id   AF-E9DUD9-F1
#
_cell.length_a   1.000
_cell.length_b   1.000
_cell.length_c   1.000
_cell.angle_alpha   90.00
_cell.angle_beta   90.00
_cell.angle_gamma   90.00
#
_symmetry.space_group_name_H-M   'P 1'
#
loop_
_entity.id
_entity.type
_entity.pdbx_description
1 polymer ?
#
loop_
_entity_poly.entity_id
_entity_poly.type
_entity_poly.pdbx_seq_one_letter_code
_entity_poly.pdbx_strand_id
1 'polypeptide(L)'
;MNGKPAMENDCVLAELKKGDLYEMTKPIHQQATNVYQTKDGKWYHLHGSMNASATMGMVGVEEQDVTREEAIKIFGDKVAQYDAAYLEKTANEELRQAGVTCLSPEEFFASEHGKIMADEPLWTMTPVPAPQSTWPLQKSDKFKPLEGIRVIDFSRVIAAPVISKVLAVLGAEVIKVSSKNLPDVIVTWIDLSAGKKDANIDLKSEEGKNAFRRLVAGADVLIDGYRPSVLDKLGFNSESLRKINQKLVYVRENCYGFKGPLAYRSGWQQISDCLFNIWYYRLGQYTADQCKALLARNEGFHVRHYNEMYSLIQKTHAAICKVRPELLKNPDYFSVMTGREWGVDDNISILAPPFKLETSVLEYAVPSGARGRSIPEWEA
;
A
#
# COMPACT_ATOMS: atom_id res chain seq x y z
N MET A 1 -19.93 13.83 8.02
CA MET A 1 -21.03 13.71 9.01
C MET A 1 -21.65 15.07 9.18
N ASN A 2 -22.88 15.29 8.73
CA ASN A 2 -23.54 16.61 8.72
C ASN A 2 -22.68 17.71 8.07
N GLY A 3 -22.01 17.38 6.95
CA GLY A 3 -21.11 18.31 6.23
C GLY A 3 -19.71 18.51 6.82
N LYS A 4 -19.39 17.92 7.99
CA LYS A 4 -18.04 17.97 8.58
C LYS A 4 -17.18 16.76 8.19
N PRO A 5 -15.86 16.92 7.98
CA PRO A 5 -14.93 15.81 7.74
C PRO A 5 -14.90 14.78 8.88
N ALA A 6 -14.71 13.50 8.52
CA ALA A 6 -14.61 12.42 9.51
C ALA A 6 -13.44 12.60 10.48
N MET A 7 -12.34 13.15 10.00
CA MET A 7 -11.13 13.42 10.76
C MET A 7 -11.26 14.58 11.76
N GLU A 8 -12.38 15.32 11.76
CA GLU A 8 -12.66 16.40 12.72
C GLU A 8 -13.66 15.98 13.81
N ASN A 9 -14.01 14.69 13.86
CA ASN A 9 -14.96 14.16 14.84
C ASN A 9 -14.26 13.34 15.92
N ASP A 10 -14.41 13.77 17.17
CA ASP A 10 -13.72 13.17 18.31
C ASP A 10 -14.06 11.68 18.53
N CYS A 11 -15.30 11.26 18.26
CA CYS A 11 -15.69 9.86 18.37
C CYS A 11 -14.97 9.01 17.31
N VAL A 12 -14.94 9.47 16.06
CA VAL A 12 -14.21 8.80 14.98
C VAL A 12 -12.72 8.75 15.29
N LEU A 13 -12.13 9.84 15.77
CA LEU A 13 -10.72 9.88 16.18
C LEU A 13 -10.41 8.92 17.33
N ALA A 14 -11.31 8.81 18.31
CA ALA A 14 -11.18 7.86 19.42
C ALA A 14 -11.24 6.41 18.95
N GLU A 15 -12.12 6.07 18.00
CA GLU A 15 -12.17 4.74 17.39
C GLU A 15 -10.90 4.42 16.57
N LEU A 16 -10.44 5.36 15.73
CA LEU A 16 -9.18 5.21 14.98
C LEU A 16 -7.99 4.97 15.92
N LYS A 17 -7.95 5.67 17.07
CA LYS A 17 -6.87 5.51 18.06
C LYS A 17 -6.76 4.10 18.61
N LYS A 18 -7.87 3.34 18.70
CA LYS A 18 -7.84 1.93 19.15
C LYS A 18 -7.06 1.02 18.20
N GLY A 19 -6.97 1.38 16.93
CA GLY A 19 -6.20 0.64 15.92
C GLY A 19 -4.71 0.98 15.90
N ASP A 20 -4.29 2.11 16.47
CA ASP A 20 -2.89 2.53 16.50
C ASP A 20 -2.13 1.82 17.64
N LEU A 21 -1.83 0.54 17.43
CA LEU A 21 -1.23 -0.35 18.43
C LEU A 21 0.13 0.10 18.96
N TYR A 22 0.81 1.00 18.24
CA TYR A 22 2.19 1.41 18.52
C TYR A 22 2.36 2.94 18.54
N GLU A 23 1.27 3.69 18.70
CA GLU A 23 1.28 5.16 18.78
C GLU A 23 2.12 5.81 17.66
N MET A 24 1.94 5.36 16.42
CA MET A 24 2.79 5.70 15.29
C MET A 24 2.80 7.20 14.95
N THR A 25 1.85 7.96 15.50
CA THR A 25 1.72 9.41 15.30
C THR A 25 2.66 10.25 16.16
N LYS A 26 3.32 9.67 17.18
CA LYS A 26 4.32 10.38 17.99
C LYS A 26 5.48 10.86 17.11
N PRO A 27 5.99 12.10 17.28
CA PRO A 27 7.11 12.60 16.48
C PRO A 27 8.34 11.68 16.49
N ILE A 28 8.71 11.13 17.65
CA ILE A 28 9.83 10.20 17.77
C ILE A 28 9.62 8.91 16.96
N HIS A 29 8.41 8.35 16.93
CA HIS A 29 8.08 7.18 16.12
C HIS A 29 8.07 7.49 14.62
N GLN A 30 7.52 8.65 14.24
CA GLN A 30 7.51 9.09 12.84
C GLN A 30 8.92 9.25 12.28
N GLN A 31 9.86 9.76 13.10
CA GLN A 31 11.24 9.99 12.67
C GLN A 31 12.10 8.71 12.56
N ALA A 32 11.58 7.55 13.01
CA ALA A 32 12.13 6.26 12.62
C ALA A 32 11.89 5.95 11.12
N THR A 33 11.08 6.75 10.42
CA THR A 33 10.84 6.66 8.98
C THR A 33 11.34 7.91 8.27
N ASN A 34 12.66 8.02 8.13
CA ASN A 34 13.29 9.19 7.50
C ASN A 34 14.71 8.86 6.98
N VAL A 35 15.28 9.80 6.21
CA VAL A 35 16.60 9.68 5.58
C VAL A 35 17.63 10.46 6.41
N TYR A 36 18.71 9.78 6.78
CA TYR A 36 19.81 10.36 7.56
C TYR A 36 21.17 10.02 6.95
N GLN A 37 22.17 10.85 7.20
CA GLN A 37 23.52 10.61 6.74
C GLN A 37 24.24 9.63 7.68
N THR A 38 24.93 8.64 7.10
CA THR A 38 25.69 7.61 7.81
C THR A 38 27.14 8.04 8.03
N LYS A 39 27.86 7.31 8.89
CA LYS A 39 29.27 7.55 9.22
C LYS A 39 30.18 7.56 7.98
N ASP A 40 29.92 6.67 7.02
CA ASP A 40 30.64 6.55 5.75
C ASP A 40 30.19 7.57 4.70
N GLY A 41 29.40 8.58 5.09
CA GLY A 41 29.00 9.70 4.24
C GLY A 41 27.88 9.39 3.24
N LYS A 42 27.32 8.17 3.28
CA LYS A 42 26.15 7.77 2.49
C LYS A 42 24.86 8.25 3.14
N TRP A 43 23.75 8.11 2.43
CA TRP A 43 22.42 8.37 2.96
C TRP A 43 21.68 7.04 3.13
N TYR A 44 20.97 6.90 4.24
CA TYR A 44 20.22 5.70 4.57
C TYR A 44 18.81 6.08 4.97
N HIS A 45 17.81 5.44 4.34
CA HIS A 45 16.42 5.58 4.73
C HIS A 45 16.08 4.55 5.80
N LEU A 46 15.97 5.01 7.06
CA LEU A 46 15.35 4.23 8.14
C LEU A 46 13.85 4.11 7.88
N HIS A 47 13.24 2.96 8.20
CA HIS A 47 11.78 2.84 8.11
C HIS A 47 11.19 2.13 9.32
N GLY A 48 10.41 2.86 10.12
CA GLY A 48 9.72 2.39 11.32
C GLY A 48 8.58 1.41 11.04
N SER A 49 8.19 1.25 9.77
CA SER A 49 7.11 0.35 9.34
C SER A 49 5.82 0.69 10.08
N MET A 50 5.17 -0.28 10.72
CA MET A 50 4.01 -0.04 11.59
C MET A 50 4.34 -0.32 13.07
N ASN A 51 5.63 -0.34 13.40
CA ASN A 51 6.16 -0.50 14.76
C ASN A 51 7.61 0.03 14.77
N ALA A 52 7.79 1.26 15.26
CA ALA A 52 9.07 1.95 15.24
C ALA A 52 10.13 1.34 16.18
N SER A 53 9.72 0.58 17.20
CA SER A 53 10.60 0.14 18.29
C SER A 53 11.83 -0.64 17.81
N ALA A 54 11.67 -1.50 16.79
CA ALA A 54 12.80 -2.24 16.22
C ALA A 54 13.83 -1.31 15.56
N THR A 55 13.36 -0.28 14.84
CA THR A 55 14.23 0.70 14.19
C THR A 55 14.90 1.60 15.21
N MET A 56 14.16 2.05 16.22
CA MET A 56 14.68 2.86 17.32
C MET A 56 15.76 2.11 18.11
N GLY A 57 15.48 0.85 18.49
CA GLY A 57 16.45 0.00 19.19
C GLY A 57 17.71 -0.26 18.37
N MET A 58 17.59 -0.46 17.05
CA MET A 58 18.73 -0.65 16.14
C MET A 58 19.75 0.50 16.21
N VAL A 59 19.28 1.74 16.31
CA VAL A 59 20.12 2.94 16.33
C VAL A 59 20.27 3.54 17.75
N GLY A 60 19.77 2.86 18.78
CA GLY A 60 19.85 3.31 20.16
C GLY A 60 19.11 4.62 20.45
N VAL A 61 17.94 4.80 19.84
CA VAL A 61 16.98 5.86 20.17
C VAL A 61 16.00 5.34 21.21
N GLU A 62 15.83 6.09 22.30
CA GLU A 62 14.89 5.76 23.39
C GLU A 62 13.55 6.48 23.19
N GLU A 63 12.51 5.91 23.80
CA GLU A 63 11.16 6.52 23.86
C GLU A 63 11.23 7.84 24.63
N GLN A 64 10.72 8.92 24.02
CA GLN A 64 10.72 10.25 24.62
C GLN A 64 9.72 11.18 23.93
N ASP A 65 9.13 12.09 24.70
CA ASP A 65 8.28 13.15 24.18
C ASP A 65 9.14 14.31 23.67
N VAL A 66 9.15 14.49 22.36
CA VAL A 66 9.95 15.50 21.67
C VAL A 66 9.17 16.10 20.51
N THR A 67 9.56 17.30 20.10
CA THR A 67 9.13 17.89 18.84
C THR A 67 9.69 17.10 17.65
N ARG A 68 9.13 17.35 16.46
CA ARG A 68 9.62 16.74 15.22
C ARG A 68 11.07 17.11 14.94
N GLU A 69 11.42 18.38 15.14
CA GLU A 69 12.76 18.92 14.88
C GLU A 69 13.80 18.27 15.82
N GLU A 70 13.47 18.12 17.10
CA GLU A 70 14.32 17.41 18.07
C GLU A 70 14.48 15.94 17.70
N ALA A 71 13.39 15.26 17.33
CA ALA A 71 13.45 13.86 16.88
C ALA A 71 14.37 13.69 15.66
N ILE A 72 14.27 14.57 14.66
CA ILE A 72 15.17 14.55 13.48
C ILE A 72 16.63 14.65 13.92
N LYS A 73 16.95 15.57 14.84
CA LYS A 73 18.31 15.75 15.34
C LYS A 73 18.79 14.50 16.08
N ILE A 74 17.96 13.92 16.96
CA ILE A 74 18.28 12.70 17.71
C ILE A 74 18.62 11.55 16.76
N PHE A 75 17.76 11.28 15.78
CA PHE A 75 18.03 10.21 14.81
C PHE A 75 19.26 10.51 13.94
N GLY A 76 19.46 11.77 13.52
CA GLY A 76 20.64 12.18 12.76
C GLY A 76 21.94 11.90 13.53
N ASP A 77 22.01 12.33 14.79
CA ASP A 77 23.18 12.13 15.68
C ASP A 77 23.45 10.64 15.94
N LYS A 78 22.41 9.80 15.99
CA LYS A 78 22.53 8.35 16.17
C LYS A 78 22.96 7.64 14.89
N VAL A 79 22.30 7.91 13.76
CA VAL A 79 22.60 7.25 12.47
C VAL A 79 24.02 7.59 11.98
N ALA A 80 24.51 8.79 12.24
CA ALA A 80 25.87 9.22 11.90
C ALA A 80 26.99 8.40 12.59
N GLN A 81 26.65 7.52 13.54
CA GLN A 81 27.60 6.62 14.22
C GLN A 81 27.77 5.27 13.51
N TYR A 82 26.92 4.95 12.54
CA TYR A 82 26.88 3.66 11.86
C TYR A 82 27.21 3.79 10.37
N ASP A 83 27.90 2.80 9.82
CA ASP A 83 28.09 2.69 8.37
C ASP A 83 26.82 2.16 7.70
N ALA A 84 26.54 2.60 6.46
CA ALA A 84 25.34 2.16 5.73
C ALA A 84 25.23 0.63 5.60
N ALA A 85 26.36 -0.06 5.40
CA ALA A 85 26.39 -1.52 5.29
C ALA A 85 25.95 -2.24 6.58
N TYR A 86 26.25 -1.67 7.75
CA TYR A 86 25.77 -2.19 9.03
C TYR A 86 24.25 -2.04 9.12
N LEU A 87 23.74 -0.83 8.83
CA LEU A 87 22.30 -0.55 8.89
C LEU A 87 21.52 -1.42 7.91
N GLU A 88 22.03 -1.58 6.69
CA GLU A 88 21.45 -2.42 5.64
C GLU A 88 21.25 -3.86 6.12
N LYS A 89 22.31 -4.45 6.70
CA LYS A 89 22.33 -5.82 7.22
C LYS A 89 21.42 -5.96 8.44
N THR A 90 21.60 -5.12 9.46
CA THR A 90 20.87 -5.26 10.72
C THR A 90 19.38 -5.01 10.53
N ALA A 91 18.98 -3.99 9.75
CA ALA A 91 17.57 -3.75 9.47
C ALA A 91 16.95 -4.94 8.73
N ASN A 92 17.49 -5.31 7.56
CA ASN A 92 16.82 -6.25 6.67
C ASN A 92 16.99 -7.72 7.08
N GLU A 93 18.18 -8.11 7.52
CA GLU A 93 18.53 -9.53 7.75
C GLU A 93 18.27 -9.95 9.20
N GLU A 94 18.59 -9.10 10.17
CA GLU A 94 18.52 -9.44 11.59
C GLU A 94 17.16 -9.08 12.18
N LEU A 95 16.68 -7.85 11.92
CA LEU A 95 15.43 -7.34 12.49
C LEU A 95 14.22 -7.54 11.56
N ARG A 96 14.45 -7.89 10.29
CA ARG A 96 13.40 -7.96 9.24
C ARG A 96 12.59 -6.66 9.14
N GLN A 97 13.24 -5.54 9.42
CA GLN A 97 12.73 -4.20 9.35
C GLN A 97 13.10 -3.58 8.00
N ALA A 98 12.21 -2.75 7.46
CA ALA A 98 12.50 -2.02 6.24
C ALA A 98 13.63 -0.99 6.47
N GLY A 99 14.53 -0.90 5.50
CA GLY A 99 15.58 0.10 5.46
C GLY A 99 16.40 -0.09 4.19
N VAL A 100 16.96 0.99 3.65
CA VAL A 100 17.78 0.91 2.44
C VAL A 100 18.78 2.06 2.36
N THR A 101 19.96 1.74 1.86
CA THR A 101 20.93 2.73 1.40
C THR A 101 20.37 3.46 0.18
N CYS A 102 20.37 4.78 0.19
CA CYS A 102 19.94 5.57 -0.96
C CYS A 102 20.96 5.42 -2.09
N LEU A 103 20.56 4.85 -3.22
CA LEU A 103 21.40 4.66 -4.41
C LEU A 103 21.01 5.67 -5.48
N SER A 104 21.96 6.08 -6.32
CA SER A 104 21.71 6.69 -7.64
C SER A 104 21.11 5.69 -8.63
N PRO A 105 20.46 6.12 -9.74
CA PRO A 105 19.97 5.19 -10.76
C PRO A 105 21.12 4.37 -11.34
N GLU A 106 22.30 4.98 -11.53
CA GLU A 106 23.50 4.30 -12.00
C GLU A 106 23.97 3.22 -11.01
N GLU A 107 24.02 3.53 -9.72
CA GLU A 107 24.37 2.57 -8.68
C GLU A 107 23.32 1.45 -8.56
N PHE A 108 22.03 1.77 -8.68
CA PHE A 108 20.97 0.80 -8.68
C PHE A 108 21.10 -0.17 -9.86
N PHE A 109 21.18 0.34 -11.09
CA PHE A 109 21.33 -0.51 -12.28
C PHE A 109 22.71 -1.20 -12.36
N ALA A 110 23.71 -0.74 -11.62
CA ALA A 110 24.96 -1.46 -11.44
C ALA A 110 24.85 -2.61 -10.44
N SER A 111 23.93 -2.53 -9.48
CA SER A 111 23.68 -3.58 -8.48
C SER A 111 23.13 -4.87 -9.10
N GLU A 112 23.32 -6.01 -8.43
CA GLU A 112 22.76 -7.29 -8.88
C GLU A 112 21.23 -7.24 -8.99
N HIS A 113 20.55 -6.62 -8.01
CA HIS A 113 19.10 -6.52 -8.04
C HIS A 113 18.60 -5.63 -9.16
N GLY A 114 19.21 -4.46 -9.36
CA GLY A 114 18.78 -3.54 -10.41
C GLY A 114 19.01 -4.08 -11.82
N LYS A 115 20.08 -4.85 -12.05
CA LYS A 115 20.27 -5.58 -13.32
C LYS A 115 19.13 -6.56 -13.59
N ILE A 116 18.74 -7.35 -12.58
CA ILE A 116 17.64 -8.31 -12.71
C ILE A 116 16.32 -7.56 -12.96
N MET A 117 16.04 -6.49 -12.20
CA MET A 117 14.81 -5.71 -12.35
C MET A 117 14.72 -4.97 -13.68
N ALA A 118 15.85 -4.59 -14.29
CA ALA A 118 15.87 -3.97 -15.63
C ALA A 118 15.32 -4.90 -16.72
N ASP A 119 15.46 -6.21 -16.54
CA ASP A 119 14.99 -7.23 -17.48
C ASP A 119 13.58 -7.75 -17.14
N GLU A 120 13.05 -7.43 -15.94
CA GLU A 120 11.70 -7.86 -15.54
C GLU A 120 10.61 -6.95 -16.13
N PRO A 121 9.49 -7.52 -16.60
CA PRO A 121 8.34 -6.72 -17.01
C PRO A 121 7.63 -6.12 -15.78
N LEU A 122 6.82 -5.07 -16.00
CA LEU A 122 6.02 -4.43 -14.95
C LEU A 122 5.12 -5.40 -14.18
N TRP A 123 4.64 -6.44 -14.85
CA TRP A 123 3.88 -7.54 -14.26
C TRP A 123 4.15 -8.83 -15.01
N THR A 124 3.96 -9.96 -14.33
CA THR A 124 4.03 -11.29 -14.93
C THR A 124 2.72 -12.03 -14.67
N MET A 125 2.38 -12.97 -15.56
CA MET A 125 1.25 -13.87 -15.37
C MET A 125 1.67 -15.28 -15.72
N THR A 126 1.32 -16.20 -14.82
CA THR A 126 1.54 -17.63 -15.01
C THR A 126 0.19 -18.29 -15.30
N PRO A 127 -0.13 -18.59 -16.58
CA PRO A 127 -1.35 -19.31 -16.90
C PRO A 127 -1.27 -20.72 -16.32
N VAL A 128 -2.37 -21.17 -15.72
CA VAL A 128 -2.48 -22.49 -15.11
C VAL A 128 -3.75 -23.18 -15.61
N PRO A 129 -3.72 -24.48 -15.93
CA PRO A 129 -4.92 -25.20 -16.33
C PRO A 129 -5.98 -25.13 -15.23
N ALA A 130 -7.15 -24.60 -15.56
CA ALA A 130 -8.27 -24.44 -14.64
C ALA A 130 -9.58 -24.81 -15.37
N PRO A 131 -10.58 -25.36 -14.66
CA PRO A 131 -11.91 -25.53 -15.24
C PRO A 131 -12.48 -24.18 -15.68
N GLN A 132 -13.19 -24.15 -16.82
CA GLN A 132 -13.87 -22.93 -17.25
C GLN A 132 -14.81 -22.42 -16.15
N SER A 133 -14.84 -21.10 -16.00
CA SER A 133 -15.81 -20.40 -15.15
C SER A 133 -16.59 -19.45 -16.03
N THR A 134 -17.91 -19.46 -15.88
CA THR A 134 -18.77 -18.47 -16.52
C THR A 134 -18.77 -17.20 -15.68
N TRP A 135 -18.74 -16.05 -16.33
CA TRP A 135 -18.96 -14.79 -15.63
C TRP A 135 -20.34 -14.82 -14.94
N PRO A 136 -20.47 -14.39 -13.67
CA PRO A 136 -21.77 -14.31 -13.04
C PRO A 136 -22.71 -13.42 -13.85
N LEU A 137 -23.94 -13.87 -14.09
CA LEU A 137 -24.94 -13.02 -14.71
C LEU A 137 -25.24 -11.84 -13.78
N GLN A 138 -25.12 -10.61 -14.31
CA GLN A 138 -25.56 -9.41 -13.60
C GLN A 138 -27.03 -9.55 -13.22
N LYS A 139 -27.34 -9.32 -11.94
CA LYS A 139 -28.70 -9.47 -11.41
C LYS A 139 -29.43 -8.14 -11.34
N SER A 140 -28.72 -7.02 -11.48
CA SER A 140 -29.27 -5.69 -11.35
C SER A 140 -29.15 -4.88 -12.64
N ASP A 141 -30.12 -4.00 -12.89
CA ASP A 141 -30.08 -3.00 -13.98
C ASP A 141 -29.06 -1.88 -13.70
N LYS A 142 -28.21 -2.03 -12.68
CA LYS A 142 -27.16 -1.07 -12.30
C LYS A 142 -25.83 -1.60 -12.81
N PHE A 143 -25.10 -0.77 -13.55
CA PHE A 143 -23.82 -1.12 -14.15
C PHE A 143 -22.74 -1.41 -13.11
N LYS A 144 -22.62 -2.69 -12.76
CA LYS A 144 -21.64 -3.25 -11.83
C LYS A 144 -20.91 -4.38 -12.55
N PRO A 145 -19.85 -4.07 -13.34
CA PRO A 145 -19.20 -5.07 -14.20
C PRO A 145 -18.68 -6.29 -13.42
N LEU A 146 -18.32 -6.12 -12.14
CA LEU A 146 -17.84 -7.20 -11.29
C LEU A 146 -18.92 -7.75 -10.33
N GLU A 147 -20.21 -7.48 -10.57
CA GLU A 147 -21.28 -8.06 -9.75
C GLU A 147 -21.19 -9.59 -9.75
N GLY A 148 -21.29 -10.17 -8.55
CA GLY A 148 -21.18 -11.61 -8.33
C GLY A 148 -19.75 -12.15 -8.20
N ILE A 149 -18.72 -11.33 -8.48
CA ILE A 149 -17.32 -11.70 -8.25
C ILE A 149 -16.98 -11.50 -6.77
N ARG A 150 -16.38 -12.52 -6.14
CA ARG A 150 -15.88 -12.44 -4.76
C ARG A 150 -14.36 -12.32 -4.72
N VAL A 151 -13.87 -11.30 -4.01
CA VAL A 151 -12.45 -10.98 -3.85
C VAL A 151 -12.06 -11.08 -2.38
N ILE A 152 -10.98 -11.79 -2.10
CA ILE A 152 -10.30 -11.75 -0.81
C ILE A 152 -9.17 -10.72 -0.89
N ASP A 153 -9.24 -9.71 -0.04
CA ASP A 153 -8.17 -8.74 0.16
C ASP A 153 -7.33 -9.16 1.38
N PHE A 154 -6.21 -9.82 1.11
CA PHE A 154 -5.20 -10.18 2.11
C PHE A 154 -4.04 -9.18 2.05
N SER A 155 -4.32 -7.93 2.43
CA SER A 155 -3.33 -6.85 2.39
C SER A 155 -3.55 -5.75 3.43
N ARG A 156 -2.57 -4.85 3.53
CA ARG A 156 -2.49 -3.72 4.47
C ARG A 156 -1.94 -2.49 3.76
N VAL A 157 -2.00 -1.34 4.42
CA VAL A 157 -1.45 -0.07 3.90
C VAL A 157 -2.19 0.42 2.65
N ILE A 158 -1.55 0.53 1.48
CA ILE A 158 -2.09 1.30 0.34
C ILE A 158 -2.15 0.52 -0.98
N ALA A 159 -1.04 -0.04 -1.45
CA ALA A 159 -0.92 -0.57 -2.82
C ALA A 159 -2.01 -1.61 -3.17
N ALA A 160 -2.04 -2.73 -2.46
CA ALA A 160 -3.05 -3.77 -2.64
C ALA A 160 -4.47 -3.34 -2.18
N PRO A 161 -4.67 -2.59 -1.07
CA PRO A 161 -5.98 -2.08 -0.72
C PRO A 161 -6.63 -1.16 -1.76
N VAL A 162 -5.84 -0.41 -2.54
CA VAL A 162 -6.34 0.38 -3.67
C VAL A 162 -6.90 -0.53 -4.76
N ILE A 163 -6.20 -1.61 -5.11
CA ILE A 163 -6.67 -2.59 -6.11
C ILE A 163 -8.04 -3.13 -5.70
N SER A 164 -8.16 -3.66 -4.49
CA SER A 164 -9.40 -4.25 -4.00
C SER A 164 -10.51 -3.21 -3.80
N LYS A 165 -10.19 -1.96 -3.45
CA LYS A 165 -11.17 -0.86 -3.41
C LYS A 165 -11.76 -0.59 -4.79
N VAL A 166 -10.92 -0.55 -5.83
CA VAL A 166 -11.39 -0.38 -7.22
C VAL A 166 -12.31 -1.54 -7.61
N LEU A 167 -11.99 -2.78 -7.23
CA LEU A 167 -12.87 -3.93 -7.49
C LEU A 167 -14.21 -3.80 -6.77
N ALA A 168 -14.23 -3.33 -5.52
CA ALA A 168 -15.47 -3.07 -4.77
C ALA A 168 -16.33 -2.00 -5.46
N VAL A 169 -15.70 -0.91 -5.90
CA VAL A 169 -16.35 0.17 -6.68
C VAL A 169 -17.00 -0.37 -7.96
N LEU A 170 -16.33 -1.31 -8.64
CA LEU A 170 -16.83 -1.96 -9.84
C LEU A 170 -17.88 -3.06 -9.56
N GLY A 171 -18.26 -3.27 -8.30
CA GLY A 171 -19.37 -4.13 -7.89
C GLY A 171 -19.00 -5.48 -7.31
N ALA A 172 -17.71 -5.79 -7.15
CA ALA A 172 -17.28 -7.04 -6.53
C ALA A 172 -17.63 -7.09 -5.04
N GLU A 173 -17.91 -8.28 -4.52
CA GLU A 173 -17.93 -8.53 -3.07
C GLU A 173 -16.49 -8.67 -2.58
N VAL A 174 -15.98 -7.63 -1.92
CA VAL A 174 -14.62 -7.63 -1.39
C VAL A 174 -14.63 -7.92 0.11
N ILE A 175 -13.91 -8.95 0.53
CA ILE A 175 -13.72 -9.34 1.92
C ILE A 175 -12.26 -9.09 2.29
N LYS A 176 -12.00 -8.07 3.10
CA LYS A 176 -10.70 -7.80 3.70
C LYS A 176 -10.47 -8.76 4.86
N VAL A 177 -9.39 -9.52 4.80
CA VAL A 177 -8.96 -10.38 5.90
C VAL A 177 -8.01 -9.58 6.77
N SER A 178 -8.51 -9.18 7.94
CA SER A 178 -7.80 -8.38 8.93
C SER A 178 -7.47 -9.21 10.16
N SER A 179 -6.71 -8.64 11.10
CA SER A 179 -6.56 -9.21 12.44
C SER A 179 -6.39 -8.10 13.46
N LYS A 180 -7.14 -8.16 14.56
CA LYS A 180 -6.96 -7.22 15.70
C LYS A 180 -5.56 -7.24 16.32
N ASN A 181 -4.78 -8.30 16.04
CA ASN A 181 -3.44 -8.50 16.58
C ASN A 181 -2.34 -7.99 15.61
N LEU A 182 -2.71 -7.44 14.46
CA LEU A 182 -1.77 -6.91 13.48
C LEU A 182 -1.93 -5.38 13.39
N PRO A 183 -0.83 -4.61 13.44
CA PRO A 183 -0.93 -3.17 13.26
C PRO A 183 -1.30 -2.84 11.81
N ASP A 184 -1.89 -1.68 11.55
CA ASP A 184 -2.12 -1.16 10.19
C ASP A 184 -2.03 0.37 10.19
N VAL A 185 -1.99 0.99 9.01
CA VAL A 185 -1.99 2.45 8.89
C VAL A 185 -3.42 2.96 8.95
N ILE A 186 -3.92 3.18 10.18
CA ILE A 186 -5.35 3.35 10.47
C ILE A 186 -6.03 4.49 9.71
N VAL A 187 -5.33 5.59 9.45
CA VAL A 187 -5.87 6.71 8.66
C VAL A 187 -6.27 6.30 7.24
N THR A 188 -5.68 5.24 6.69
CA THR A 188 -6.02 4.74 5.36
C THR A 188 -7.34 3.98 5.32
N TRP A 189 -7.84 3.50 6.45
CA TRP A 189 -9.03 2.63 6.50
C TRP A 189 -10.30 3.35 6.04
N ILE A 190 -10.45 4.64 6.35
CA ILE A 190 -11.65 5.41 5.98
C ILE A 190 -11.89 5.39 4.48
N ASP A 191 -10.83 5.54 3.69
CA ASP A 191 -10.92 5.56 2.23
C ASP A 191 -10.73 4.17 1.63
N LEU A 192 -9.71 3.44 2.07
CA LEU A 192 -9.31 2.18 1.44
C LEU A 192 -10.13 0.98 1.89
N SER A 193 -10.97 1.10 2.93
CA SER A 193 -11.93 0.05 3.31
C SER A 193 -13.33 0.29 2.78
N ALA A 194 -13.58 1.42 2.11
CA ALA A 194 -14.89 1.75 1.57
C ALA A 194 -15.40 0.66 0.59
N GLY A 195 -16.63 0.18 0.82
CA GLY A 195 -17.26 -0.86 0.00
C GLY A 195 -16.80 -2.30 0.31
N LYS A 196 -15.89 -2.49 1.27
CA LYS A 196 -15.39 -3.81 1.67
C LYS A 196 -16.10 -4.32 2.93
N LYS A 197 -16.17 -5.64 3.07
CA LYS A 197 -16.50 -6.34 4.32
C LYS A 197 -15.21 -6.70 5.04
N ASP A 198 -15.20 -6.64 6.36
CA ASP A 198 -14.04 -7.04 7.16
C ASP A 198 -14.25 -8.42 7.80
N ALA A 199 -13.19 -9.22 7.83
CA ALA A 199 -13.13 -10.50 8.51
C ALA A 199 -11.88 -10.57 9.39
N ASN A 200 -12.07 -10.39 10.70
CA ASN A 200 -11.02 -10.54 11.71
C ASN A 200 -10.63 -12.02 11.88
N ILE A 201 -9.55 -12.45 11.22
CA ILE A 201 -9.07 -13.82 11.17
C ILE A 201 -7.61 -13.86 11.59
N ASP A 202 -7.29 -14.63 12.63
CA ASP A 202 -5.91 -14.94 13.00
C ASP A 202 -5.43 -16.20 12.27
N LEU A 203 -4.66 -16.03 11.19
CA LEU A 203 -4.11 -17.15 10.42
C LEU A 203 -3.02 -17.96 11.16
N LYS A 204 -2.62 -17.56 12.38
CA LYS A 204 -1.75 -18.37 13.23
C LYS A 204 -2.51 -19.45 13.99
N SER A 205 -3.83 -19.34 14.14
CA SER A 205 -4.66 -20.38 14.75
C SER A 205 -5.22 -21.34 13.72
N GLU A 206 -5.49 -22.58 14.12
CA GLU A 206 -6.11 -23.57 13.23
C GLU A 206 -7.54 -23.19 12.87
N GLU A 207 -8.28 -22.56 13.79
CA GLU A 207 -9.61 -22.02 13.53
C GLU A 207 -9.57 -20.94 12.45
N GLY A 208 -8.59 -20.03 12.51
CA GLY A 208 -8.44 -18.95 11.53
C GLY A 208 -7.99 -19.48 10.17
N LYS A 209 -7.05 -20.45 10.14
CA LYS A 209 -6.71 -21.15 8.88
C LYS A 209 -7.93 -21.85 8.28
N ASN A 210 -8.74 -22.52 9.09
CA ASN A 210 -9.98 -23.16 8.63
C ASN A 210 -11.01 -22.14 8.11
N ALA A 211 -11.14 -20.99 8.75
CA ALA A 211 -11.98 -19.89 8.28
C ALA A 211 -11.51 -19.37 6.93
N PHE A 212 -10.20 -19.14 6.78
CA PHE A 212 -9.62 -18.66 5.52
C PHE A 212 -9.75 -19.69 4.39
N ARG A 213 -9.58 -20.98 4.66
CA ARG A 213 -9.86 -22.06 3.68
C ARG A 213 -11.28 -21.96 3.12
N ARG A 214 -12.28 -21.69 3.97
CA ARG A 214 -13.68 -21.52 3.53
C ARG A 214 -13.86 -20.27 2.68
N LEU A 215 -13.20 -19.16 3.02
CA LEU A 215 -13.21 -17.96 2.19
C LEU A 215 -12.61 -18.25 0.80
N VAL A 216 -11.42 -18.85 0.75
CA VAL A 216 -10.71 -19.18 -0.49
C VAL A 216 -11.53 -20.13 -1.37
N ALA A 217 -12.19 -21.12 -0.78
CA ALA A 217 -13.05 -22.07 -1.51
C ALA A 217 -14.19 -21.40 -2.27
N GLY A 218 -14.69 -20.26 -1.78
CA GLY A 218 -15.80 -19.53 -2.38
C GLY A 218 -15.40 -18.22 -3.07
N ALA A 219 -14.11 -17.94 -3.25
CA ALA A 219 -13.62 -16.71 -3.86
C ALA A 219 -13.20 -16.90 -5.32
N ASP A 220 -13.26 -15.83 -6.11
CA ASP A 220 -12.77 -15.81 -7.48
C ASP A 220 -11.35 -15.25 -7.54
N VAL A 221 -11.05 -14.26 -6.69
CA VAL A 221 -9.76 -13.57 -6.65
C VAL A 221 -9.23 -13.54 -5.22
N LEU A 222 -7.93 -13.81 -5.05
CA LEU A 222 -7.17 -13.54 -3.83
C LEU A 222 -6.06 -12.53 -4.15
N ILE A 223 -6.06 -11.40 -3.46
CA ILE A 223 -5.00 -10.39 -3.52
C ILE A 223 -4.12 -10.57 -2.27
N ASP A 224 -2.86 -10.90 -2.47
CA ASP A 224 -1.82 -10.96 -1.43
C ASP A 224 -0.84 -9.80 -1.58
N GLY A 225 -0.90 -8.87 -0.62
CA GLY A 225 0.01 -7.73 -0.52
C GLY A 225 1.03 -7.88 0.62
N TYR A 226 1.18 -9.07 1.20
CA TYR A 226 2.21 -9.31 2.19
C TYR A 226 3.54 -9.63 1.51
N ARG A 227 4.63 -9.54 2.30
CA ARG A 227 5.96 -9.92 1.83
C ARG A 227 5.94 -11.35 1.25
N PRO A 228 6.72 -11.61 0.18
CA PRO A 228 6.82 -12.96 -0.36
C PRO A 228 7.09 -13.99 0.74
N SER A 229 6.49 -15.18 0.63
CA SER A 229 6.49 -16.29 1.60
C SER A 229 5.62 -16.15 2.86
N VAL A 230 5.03 -14.98 3.17
CA VAL A 230 4.23 -14.85 4.41
C VAL A 230 3.01 -15.78 4.36
N LEU A 231 2.23 -15.72 3.29
CA LEU A 231 1.05 -16.56 3.15
C LEU A 231 1.42 -18.05 2.97
N ASP A 232 2.54 -18.34 2.31
CA ASP A 232 3.09 -19.69 2.18
C ASP A 232 3.44 -20.30 3.55
N LYS A 233 4.10 -19.54 4.44
CA LYS A 233 4.44 -19.96 5.81
C LYS A 233 3.22 -20.20 6.68
N LEU A 234 2.09 -19.58 6.34
CA LEU A 234 0.79 -19.82 6.98
C LEU A 234 0.07 -21.05 6.41
N GLY A 235 0.66 -21.73 5.42
CA GLY A 235 0.15 -22.95 4.81
C GLY A 235 -0.70 -22.73 3.55
N PHE A 236 -0.60 -21.54 2.94
CA PHE A 236 -1.42 -21.11 1.80
C PHE A 236 -0.56 -20.69 0.60
N ASN A 237 0.38 -21.55 0.21
CA ASN A 237 1.12 -21.37 -1.03
C ASN A 237 0.25 -21.63 -2.27
N SER A 238 0.75 -21.24 -3.45
CA SER A 238 0.05 -21.42 -4.73
C SER A 238 -0.50 -22.84 -4.93
N GLU A 239 0.27 -23.89 -4.61
CA GLU A 239 -0.17 -25.28 -4.77
C GLU A 239 -1.34 -25.61 -3.82
N SER A 240 -1.23 -25.24 -2.55
CA SER A 240 -2.28 -25.47 -1.55
C SER A 240 -3.56 -24.68 -1.82
N LEU A 241 -3.44 -23.42 -2.26
CA LEU A 241 -4.57 -22.59 -2.68
C LEU A 241 -5.31 -23.23 -3.86
N ARG A 242 -4.57 -23.81 -4.81
CA ARG A 242 -5.14 -24.51 -5.97
C ARG A 242 -5.84 -25.82 -5.62
N LYS A 243 -5.36 -26.53 -4.59
CA LYS A 243 -6.08 -27.69 -4.05
C LYS A 243 -7.43 -27.30 -3.42
N ILE A 244 -7.51 -26.11 -2.82
CA ILE A 244 -8.75 -25.57 -2.25
C ILE A 244 -9.69 -25.07 -3.35
N ASN A 245 -9.15 -24.31 -4.30
CA ASN A 245 -9.91 -23.69 -5.38
C ASN A 245 -9.09 -23.64 -6.68
N GLN A 246 -9.42 -24.52 -7.62
CA GLN A 246 -8.74 -24.61 -8.91
C GLN A 246 -9.04 -23.43 -9.87
N LYS A 247 -10.05 -22.61 -9.58
CA LYS A 247 -10.44 -21.45 -10.40
C LYS A 247 -9.88 -20.13 -9.88
N LEU A 248 -9.27 -20.13 -8.70
CA LEU A 248 -8.80 -18.93 -8.03
C LEU A 248 -7.76 -18.18 -8.87
N VAL A 249 -8.01 -16.89 -9.10
CA VAL A 249 -7.02 -15.93 -9.58
C VAL A 249 -6.22 -15.45 -8.38
N TYR A 250 -4.93 -15.76 -8.36
CA TYR A 250 -4.03 -15.36 -7.27
C TYR A 250 -3.16 -14.18 -7.71
N VAL A 251 -3.46 -13.00 -7.18
CA VAL A 251 -2.76 -11.75 -7.46
C VAL A 251 -1.79 -11.47 -6.32
N ARG A 252 -0.54 -11.16 -6.65
CA ARG A 252 0.50 -10.85 -5.67
C ARG A 252 1.19 -9.55 -6.06
N GLU A 253 1.40 -8.70 -5.08
CA GLU A 253 2.13 -7.44 -5.25
C GLU A 253 3.19 -7.32 -4.15
N ASN A 254 4.36 -6.79 -4.52
CA ASN A 254 5.42 -6.49 -3.56
C ASN A 254 6.38 -5.41 -4.13
N CYS A 255 7.15 -4.80 -3.24
CA CYS A 255 8.03 -3.66 -3.55
C CYS A 255 9.27 -3.97 -4.39
N TYR A 256 9.85 -5.17 -4.29
CA TYR A 256 11.15 -5.52 -4.89
C TYR A 256 11.03 -6.49 -6.07
N GLY A 257 9.81 -6.78 -6.53
CA GLY A 257 9.58 -7.86 -7.48
C GLY A 257 9.84 -9.24 -6.87
N PHE A 258 9.77 -10.28 -7.71
CA PHE A 258 9.86 -11.68 -7.26
C PHE A 258 11.21 -12.35 -7.55
N LYS A 259 12.20 -11.57 -8.02
CA LYS A 259 13.54 -12.06 -8.39
C LYS A 259 14.65 -11.21 -7.79
N GLY A 260 15.85 -11.78 -7.76
CA GLY A 260 17.05 -11.10 -7.28
C GLY A 260 17.16 -11.03 -5.76
N PRO A 261 18.28 -10.48 -5.25
CA PRO A 261 18.68 -10.63 -3.85
C PRO A 261 17.80 -9.83 -2.87
N LEU A 262 17.00 -8.86 -3.32
CA LEU A 262 16.16 -8.06 -2.42
C LEU A 262 14.71 -8.55 -2.33
N ALA A 263 14.31 -9.55 -3.13
CA ALA A 263 12.91 -9.96 -3.29
C ALA A 263 12.20 -10.40 -1.98
N TYR A 264 12.94 -10.83 -0.96
CA TYR A 264 12.36 -11.26 0.32
C TYR A 264 12.19 -10.12 1.34
N ARG A 265 12.75 -8.94 1.07
CA ARG A 265 12.86 -7.85 2.03
C ARG A 265 11.53 -7.15 2.28
N SER A 266 11.47 -6.39 3.38
CA SER A 266 10.35 -5.49 3.62
C SER A 266 10.39 -4.32 2.67
N GLY A 267 9.27 -4.07 2.00
CA GLY A 267 9.13 -2.96 1.08
C GLY A 267 8.15 -1.91 1.53
N TRP A 268 8.44 -0.66 1.18
CA TRP A 268 7.58 0.50 1.35
C TRP A 268 7.83 1.45 0.19
N GLN A 269 6.86 2.31 -0.14
CA GLN A 269 7.05 3.28 -1.22
C GLN A 269 8.31 4.14 -1.01
N GLN A 270 8.50 4.66 0.21
CA GLN A 270 9.66 5.50 0.53
C GLN A 270 10.99 4.76 0.40
N ILE A 271 10.99 3.44 0.62
CA ILE A 271 12.15 2.57 0.42
C ILE A 271 12.43 2.38 -1.07
N SER A 272 11.39 2.10 -1.86
CA SER A 272 11.51 2.03 -3.33
C SER A 272 12.06 3.34 -3.91
N ASP A 273 11.53 4.47 -3.45
CA ASP A 273 11.95 5.81 -3.87
C ASP A 273 13.45 6.06 -3.58
N CYS A 274 13.97 5.54 -2.47
CA CYS A 274 15.39 5.69 -2.12
C CYS A 274 16.30 4.72 -2.87
N LEU A 275 15.82 3.51 -3.13
CA LEU A 275 16.59 2.50 -3.85
C LEU A 275 16.79 2.85 -5.33
N PHE A 276 15.81 3.53 -5.95
CA PHE A 276 15.87 4.01 -7.34
C PHE A 276 16.15 5.52 -7.47
N ASN A 277 16.68 6.14 -6.41
CA ASN A 277 17.07 7.54 -6.36
C ASN A 277 16.01 8.62 -6.62
N ILE A 278 14.74 8.30 -6.49
CA ILE A 278 13.63 9.27 -6.54
C ILE A 278 13.61 10.15 -5.26
N TRP A 279 14.36 9.80 -4.22
CA TRP A 279 14.44 10.59 -2.98
C TRP A 279 14.99 12.02 -3.16
N TYR A 280 15.68 12.35 -4.27
CA TYR A 280 16.07 13.72 -4.62
C TYR A 280 14.87 14.69 -4.68
N TYR A 281 13.63 14.19 -4.76
CA TYR A 281 12.42 15.00 -4.58
C TYR A 281 12.22 15.54 -3.15
N ARG A 282 13.09 15.23 -2.17
CA ARG A 282 13.02 15.74 -0.77
C ARG A 282 13.79 17.05 -0.49
N LEU A 283 14.26 17.76 -1.53
CA LEU A 283 14.96 19.04 -1.39
C LEU A 283 14.25 20.08 -0.49
N GLY A 284 12.94 20.00 -0.29
CA GLY A 284 12.23 20.88 0.65
C GLY A 284 12.53 20.67 2.13
N GLN A 285 13.23 19.58 2.50
CA GLN A 285 13.48 19.20 3.90
C GLN A 285 14.93 19.40 4.37
N TYR A 286 15.81 19.89 3.49
CA TYR A 286 17.24 20.09 3.77
C TYR A 286 17.59 21.57 3.88
N THR A 287 18.73 21.89 4.50
CA THR A 287 19.26 23.26 4.51
C THR A 287 19.63 23.68 3.08
N ALA A 288 19.70 24.99 2.84
CA ALA A 288 20.02 25.53 1.51
C ALA A 288 21.33 24.97 0.93
N ASP A 289 22.34 24.75 1.77
CA ASP A 289 23.64 24.21 1.35
C ASP A 289 23.57 22.73 0.98
N GLN A 290 22.79 21.94 1.72
CA GLN A 290 22.53 20.53 1.40
C GLN A 290 21.76 20.42 0.08
N CYS A 291 20.76 21.27 -0.14
CA CYS A 291 20.03 21.33 -1.41
C CYS A 291 20.96 21.67 -2.58
N LYS A 292 21.84 22.66 -2.39
CA LYS A 292 22.80 23.09 -3.40
C LYS A 292 23.79 21.97 -3.75
N ALA A 293 24.31 21.25 -2.76
CA ALA A 293 25.23 20.13 -2.97
C ALA A 293 24.58 18.95 -3.70
N LEU A 294 23.29 18.69 -3.46
CA LEU A 294 22.53 17.63 -4.13
C LEU A 294 22.19 17.98 -5.58
N LEU A 295 21.77 19.22 -5.84
CA LEU A 295 21.47 19.70 -7.20
C LEU A 295 22.73 19.76 -8.08
N ALA A 296 23.88 20.14 -7.51
CA ALA A 296 25.15 20.21 -8.24
C ALA A 296 25.64 18.85 -8.76
N ARG A 297 25.12 17.73 -8.25
CA ARG A 297 25.48 16.38 -8.71
C ARG A 297 24.67 15.93 -9.95
N ASN A 298 23.61 16.65 -10.32
CA ASN A 298 22.67 16.25 -11.37
C ASN A 298 22.25 17.46 -12.22
N GLU A 299 23.14 17.92 -13.10
CA GLU A 299 22.85 19.02 -14.03
C GLU A 299 21.65 18.68 -14.94
N GLY A 300 20.58 19.50 -14.88
CA GLY A 300 19.35 19.31 -15.65
C GLY A 300 18.15 18.73 -14.88
N PHE A 301 18.33 18.35 -13.61
CA PHE A 301 17.22 17.85 -12.79
C PHE A 301 16.26 18.99 -12.38
N HIS A 302 14.99 18.85 -12.74
CA HIS A 302 13.90 19.71 -12.29
C HIS A 302 12.98 18.95 -11.34
N VAL A 303 12.91 19.40 -10.09
CA VAL A 303 12.05 18.82 -9.05
C VAL A 303 10.58 18.96 -9.47
N ARG A 304 9.91 17.88 -9.85
CA ARG A 304 8.45 17.80 -9.72
C ARG A 304 8.16 17.48 -8.26
N HIS A 305 7.65 18.46 -7.54
CA HIS A 305 7.50 18.46 -6.09
C HIS A 305 6.45 17.43 -5.63
N TYR A 306 6.84 16.17 -5.46
CA TYR A 306 6.06 15.17 -4.75
C TYR A 306 6.81 14.78 -3.49
N ASN A 307 6.70 15.58 -2.43
CA ASN A 307 7.02 15.13 -1.08
C ASN A 307 6.37 16.06 -0.06
N GLU A 308 5.14 15.68 0.28
CA GLU A 308 4.54 15.77 1.60
C GLU A 308 3.16 15.13 1.38
N MET A 309 3.02 13.81 1.45
CA MET A 309 1.72 13.18 1.18
C MET A 309 0.62 13.86 2.03
N TYR A 310 0.91 14.17 3.29
CA TYR A 310 0.01 14.92 4.16
C TYR A 310 -0.20 16.38 3.71
N SER A 311 0.84 17.17 3.40
CA SER A 311 0.65 18.55 2.91
C SER A 311 0.00 18.59 1.52
N LEU A 312 0.27 17.64 0.64
CA LEU A 312 -0.34 17.51 -0.68
C LEU A 312 -1.80 17.12 -0.54
N ILE A 313 -2.15 16.19 0.35
CA ILE A 313 -3.55 15.88 0.68
C ILE A 313 -4.24 17.16 1.19
N GLN A 314 -3.63 17.88 2.13
CA GLN A 314 -4.19 19.13 2.67
C GLN A 314 -4.35 20.23 1.61
N LYS A 315 -3.32 20.47 0.79
CA LYS A 315 -3.33 21.46 -0.29
C LYS A 315 -4.30 21.09 -1.39
N THR A 316 -4.34 19.82 -1.79
CA THR A 316 -5.28 19.30 -2.79
C THR A 316 -6.71 19.43 -2.29
N HIS A 317 -6.97 19.04 -1.05
CA HIS A 317 -8.28 19.22 -0.43
C HIS A 317 -8.68 20.70 -0.38
N ALA A 318 -7.80 21.59 0.10
CA ALA A 318 -8.06 23.03 0.13
C ALA A 318 -8.30 23.61 -1.28
N ALA A 319 -7.56 23.14 -2.29
CA ALA A 319 -7.76 23.52 -3.68
C ALA A 319 -9.11 23.02 -4.23
N ILE A 320 -9.50 21.77 -3.97
CA ILE A 320 -10.81 21.22 -4.37
C ILE A 320 -11.94 22.01 -3.72
N CYS A 321 -11.86 22.25 -2.39
CA CYS A 321 -12.84 23.07 -1.66
C CYS A 321 -13.01 24.47 -2.26
N LYS A 322 -11.93 25.05 -2.78
CA LYS A 322 -11.93 26.39 -3.38
C LYS A 322 -12.43 26.39 -4.83
N VAL A 323 -11.94 25.47 -5.65
CA VAL A 323 -12.10 25.51 -7.12
C VAL A 323 -13.34 24.74 -7.58
N ARG A 324 -13.69 23.66 -6.89
CA ARG A 324 -14.83 22.78 -7.21
C ARG A 324 -15.65 22.44 -5.94
N PRO A 325 -16.14 23.44 -5.19
CA PRO A 325 -16.87 23.21 -3.93
C PRO A 325 -18.10 22.32 -4.09
N GLU A 326 -18.70 22.27 -5.29
CA GLU A 326 -19.85 21.44 -5.60
C GLU A 326 -19.53 19.94 -5.61
N LEU A 327 -18.26 19.53 -5.84
CA LEU A 327 -17.85 18.11 -5.68
C LEU A 327 -18.07 17.60 -4.25
N LEU A 328 -17.97 18.49 -3.26
CA LEU A 328 -18.12 18.15 -1.84
C LEU A 328 -19.52 18.44 -1.28
N LYS A 329 -20.38 19.09 -2.07
CA LYS A 329 -21.72 19.51 -1.66
C LYS A 329 -22.85 18.81 -2.42
N ASN A 330 -22.56 18.20 -3.58
CA ASN A 330 -23.56 17.46 -4.32
C ASN A 330 -23.83 16.11 -3.65
N PRO A 331 -25.02 15.88 -3.06
CA PRO A 331 -25.33 14.65 -2.34
C PRO A 331 -25.30 13.41 -3.25
N ASP A 332 -25.50 13.56 -4.56
CA ASP A 332 -25.47 12.44 -5.51
C ASP A 332 -24.07 11.83 -5.68
N TYR A 333 -23.02 12.56 -5.28
CA TYR A 333 -21.64 12.09 -5.32
C TYR A 333 -21.24 11.34 -4.06
N PHE A 334 -22.16 11.07 -3.14
CA PHE A 334 -21.85 10.40 -1.89
C PHE A 334 -22.67 9.12 -1.72
N SER A 335 -21.99 8.04 -1.35
CA SER A 335 -22.63 6.88 -0.76
C SER A 335 -22.78 7.11 0.74
N VAL A 336 -23.76 6.44 1.33
CA VAL A 336 -24.04 6.54 2.76
C VAL A 336 -23.74 5.21 3.42
N MET A 337 -22.96 5.25 4.49
CA MET A 337 -22.81 4.13 5.42
C MET A 337 -23.26 4.55 6.82
N THR A 338 -23.68 3.57 7.64
CA THR A 338 -23.99 3.84 9.04
C THR A 338 -22.72 4.20 9.81
N GLY A 339 -22.78 5.22 10.66
CA GLY A 339 -21.67 5.56 11.53
C GLY A 339 -21.62 4.78 12.84
N ARG A 340 -22.59 3.89 13.11
CA ARG A 340 -22.68 3.13 14.37
C ARG A 340 -21.43 2.31 14.65
N GLU A 341 -20.82 1.75 13.61
CA GLU A 341 -19.56 1.00 13.70
C GLU A 341 -18.36 1.88 14.09
N TRP A 342 -18.52 3.20 13.99
CA TRP A 342 -17.54 4.23 14.35
C TRP A 342 -17.95 5.02 15.61
N GLY A 343 -18.90 4.48 16.40
CA GLY A 343 -19.33 5.10 17.64
C GLY A 343 -20.14 6.39 17.46
N VAL A 344 -20.70 6.64 16.27
CA VAL A 344 -21.56 7.80 16.00
C VAL A 344 -22.95 7.36 15.52
N ASP A 345 -23.99 8.04 16.00
CA ASP A 345 -25.38 7.71 15.63
C ASP A 345 -25.73 8.17 14.19
N ASP A 346 -25.02 9.20 13.71
CA ASP A 346 -25.19 9.76 12.38
C ASP A 346 -24.63 8.87 11.28
N ASN A 347 -25.17 9.05 10.08
CA ASN A 347 -24.62 8.44 8.88
C ASN A 347 -23.32 9.13 8.42
N ILE A 348 -22.39 8.35 7.87
CA ILE A 348 -21.16 8.84 7.24
C ILE A 348 -21.34 8.83 5.72
N SER A 349 -21.21 10.02 5.12
CA SER A 349 -21.18 10.20 3.67
C SER A 349 -19.76 9.96 3.17
N ILE A 350 -19.60 9.04 2.23
CA ILE A 350 -18.33 8.70 1.57
C ILE A 350 -18.42 9.12 0.12
N LEU A 351 -17.39 9.79 -0.40
CA LEU A 351 -17.35 10.17 -1.81
C LEU A 351 -17.48 8.91 -2.68
N ALA A 352 -18.59 8.80 -3.39
CA ALA A 352 -18.86 7.77 -4.37
C ALA A 352 -17.99 8.01 -5.61
N PRO A 353 -17.75 6.96 -6.42
CA PRO A 353 -17.07 7.10 -7.70
C PRO A 353 -17.72 8.23 -8.53
N PRO A 354 -16.93 9.13 -9.15
CA PRO A 354 -17.45 10.31 -9.84
C PRO A 354 -18.15 9.99 -11.16
N PHE A 355 -18.23 8.71 -11.53
CA PHE A 355 -18.87 8.24 -12.74
C PHE A 355 -19.94 7.21 -12.39
N LYS A 356 -21.11 7.36 -13.01
CA LYS A 356 -22.02 6.24 -13.24
C LYS A 356 -21.55 5.62 -14.54
N LEU A 357 -21.07 4.39 -14.51
CA LEU A 357 -20.84 3.65 -15.75
C LEU A 357 -22.22 3.50 -16.39
N GLU A 358 -22.50 4.16 -17.51
CA GLU A 358 -23.77 3.98 -18.25
C GLU A 358 -23.61 2.97 -19.39
N THR A 359 -22.38 2.78 -19.85
CA THR A 359 -21.94 1.71 -20.73
C THR A 359 -20.49 1.41 -20.38
N SER A 360 -20.10 0.15 -20.42
CA SER A 360 -18.71 -0.26 -20.31
C SER A 360 -18.46 -1.28 -21.40
N VAL A 361 -17.74 -0.88 -22.43
CA VAL A 361 -17.22 -1.84 -23.41
C VAL A 361 -15.89 -2.32 -22.85
N LEU A 362 -15.84 -3.59 -22.49
CA LEU A 362 -14.60 -4.27 -22.16
C LEU A 362 -13.89 -4.56 -23.50
N GLU A 363 -13.19 -3.56 -24.02
CA GLU A 363 -12.39 -3.72 -25.23
C GLU A 363 -11.07 -4.41 -24.89
N TYR A 364 -10.98 -5.69 -25.24
CA TYR A 364 -9.70 -6.37 -25.34
C TYR A 364 -9.03 -5.94 -26.64
N ALA A 365 -8.34 -4.79 -26.63
CA ALA A 365 -7.63 -4.32 -27.83
C ALA A 365 -6.64 -5.36 -28.38
N VAL A 366 -6.14 -6.27 -27.52
CA VAL A 366 -5.28 -7.39 -27.90
C VAL A 366 -5.58 -8.59 -26.99
N PRO A 367 -5.89 -9.79 -27.53
CA PRO A 367 -5.96 -11.00 -26.72
C PRO A 367 -4.58 -11.32 -26.14
N SER A 368 -4.51 -11.80 -24.90
CA SER A 368 -3.27 -12.23 -24.22
C SER A 368 -2.67 -13.55 -24.77
N GLY A 369 -3.01 -13.91 -26.02
CA GLY A 369 -2.50 -15.09 -26.73
C GLY A 369 -1.57 -14.69 -27.89
N ALA A 370 -0.80 -15.67 -28.40
CA ALA A 370 0.09 -15.44 -29.55
C ALA A 370 -0.67 -14.84 -30.75
N ARG A 371 -0.05 -13.85 -31.43
CA ARG A 371 -0.61 -13.18 -32.62
C ARG A 371 -1.11 -14.22 -33.64
N GLY A 372 -2.37 -14.09 -34.07
CA GLY A 372 -2.87 -14.72 -35.31
C GLY A 372 -3.97 -15.79 -35.20
N ARG A 373 -4.82 -15.83 -34.15
CA ARG A 373 -5.90 -16.83 -34.08
C ARG A 373 -7.33 -16.39 -33.79
N SER A 374 -7.66 -15.10 -33.78
CA SER A 374 -9.09 -14.71 -33.65
C SER A 374 -9.34 -13.37 -34.32
N ILE A 375 -9.84 -13.41 -35.55
CA ILE A 375 -10.56 -12.28 -36.13
C ILE A 375 -11.97 -12.36 -35.53
N PRO A 376 -12.47 -11.30 -34.85
CA PRO A 376 -13.83 -11.28 -34.34
C PRO A 376 -14.79 -10.97 -35.49
N GLU A 377 -15.34 -12.00 -36.11
CA GLU A 377 -16.51 -11.87 -36.99
C GLU A 377 -17.76 -12.19 -36.16
N TRP A 378 -18.62 -11.20 -35.97
CA TRP A 378 -19.97 -11.39 -35.43
C TRP A 378 -20.93 -11.29 -36.61
N GLU A 379 -21.63 -12.38 -36.94
CA GLU A 379 -22.75 -12.33 -37.89
C GLU A 379 -23.87 -11.43 -37.34
N ALA A 380 -24.47 -10.65 -38.25
CA ALA A 380 -25.35 -9.51 -37.97
C ALA A 380 -26.68 -9.85 -37.31
#